data_AF-A0A3C1VDJ3-F1
#
_entry.id   AF-A0A3C1VDJ3-F1
#
_cell.length_a   1.000
_cell.length_b   1.000
_cell.length_c   1.000
_cell.angle_alpha   90.00
_cell.angle_beta   90.00
_cell.angle_gamma   90.00
#
_symmetry.space_group_name_H-M   'P 1'
#
loop_
_entity.id
_entity.type
_entity.pdbx_description
1 polymer ?
#
loop_
_entity_poly.entity_id
_entity_poly.type
_entity_poly.pdbx_seq_one_letter_code
_entity_poly.pdbx_strand_id
1 'polypeptide(L)' 'MQPEELPMKVVGRTGSPKVNVETANDFLKLVAAVRGNRPFMPKGVWRFKTFEEADAWKLQMITRR' A
#
# COMPACT_ATOMS: atom_id res chain seq x y z
N MET A 1 44.01 17.69 -22.00
CA MET A 1 43.65 16.50 -21.21
C MET A 1 42.16 16.28 -21.39
N GLN A 2 41.76 15.18 -22.01
CA GLN A 2 40.34 14.78 -22.04
C GLN A 2 40.04 14.06 -20.71
N PRO A 3 38.89 14.31 -20.07
CA PRO A 3 38.54 13.60 -18.85
C PRO A 3 38.18 12.15 -19.21
N GLU A 4 38.90 11.19 -18.62
CA GLU A 4 38.56 9.78 -18.76
C GLU A 4 37.23 9.49 -18.04
N GLU A 5 36.23 9.01 -18.79
CA GLU A 5 34.98 8.52 -18.23
C GLU A 5 35.26 7.22 -17.45
N LEU A 6 35.17 7.29 -16.12
CA LEU A 6 35.28 6.10 -15.27
C LEU A 6 34.10 5.16 -15.53
N PRO A 7 34.32 3.83 -15.57
CA PRO A 7 33.26 2.87 -15.87
C PRO A 7 32.16 2.95 -14.80
N MET A 8 30.93 3.26 -15.25
CA MET A 8 29.76 3.38 -14.40
C MET A 8 29.48 2.04 -13.69
N LYS A 9 29.56 2.02 -12.35
CA LYS A 9 29.25 0.82 -11.55
C LYS A 9 27.75 0.56 -11.60
N VAL A 10 27.32 -0.40 -12.42
CA VAL A 10 25.94 -0.88 -12.42
C VAL A 10 25.68 -1.65 -11.13
N VAL A 11 24.95 -1.03 -10.21
CA VAL A 11 24.51 -1.67 -8.95
C VAL A 11 23.10 -2.22 -9.14
N GLY A 12 22.98 -3.54 -9.05
CA GLY A 12 21.70 -4.25 -9.16
C GLY A 12 21.33 -4.54 -10.62
N ARG A 13 21.26 -5.84 -10.97
CA ARG A 13 20.53 -6.26 -12.17
C ARG A 13 19.06 -6.35 -11.79
N THR A 14 18.20 -5.60 -12.47
CA THR A 14 16.75 -5.80 -12.36
C THR A 14 16.42 -7.13 -13.03
N GLY A 15 16.45 -8.21 -12.23
CA GLY A 15 16.04 -9.53 -12.68
C GLY A 15 14.56 -9.56 -13.04
N SER A 16 14.13 -10.61 -13.72
CA SER A 16 12.71 -10.83 -14.01
C SER A 16 11.89 -10.75 -12.73
N PRO A 17 10.68 -10.14 -12.76
CA PRO A 17 9.80 -10.09 -11.61
C PRO A 17 9.59 -11.50 -11.05
N LYS A 18 9.96 -11.70 -9.77
CA LYS A 18 9.79 -12.99 -9.09
C LYS A 18 8.35 -13.26 -8.68
N VAL A 19 7.49 -12.25 -8.78
CA VAL A 19 6.09 -12.29 -8.35
C VAL A 19 5.25 -11.68 -9.46
N ASN A 20 4.18 -12.38 -9.82
CA ASN A 20 3.13 -11.91 -10.71
C ASN A 20 1.77 -11.89 -9.96
N VAL A 21 0.73 -11.39 -10.62
CA VAL A 21 -0.62 -11.27 -10.01
C VAL A 21 -1.16 -12.64 -9.59
N GLU A 22 -0.90 -13.69 -10.37
CA GLU A 22 -1.35 -15.06 -10.09
C GLU A 22 -0.71 -15.61 -8.82
N THR A 23 0.62 -15.45 -8.67
CA THR A 23 1.36 -15.85 -7.46
C THR A 23 0.96 -15.06 -6.21
N ALA A 24 0.48 -13.81 -6.36
CA ALA A 24 -0.02 -13.02 -5.25
C ALA A 24 -1.44 -13.41 -4.82
N ASN A 25 -2.20 -14.12 -5.65
CA ASN A 25 -3.62 -14.38 -5.44
C ASN A 25 -3.89 -15.15 -4.14
N ASP A 26 -3.12 -16.20 -3.86
CA ASP A 26 -3.34 -17.02 -2.66
C ASP A 26 -3.02 -16.27 -1.38
N PHE A 27 -2.01 -15.40 -1.42
CA PHE A 27 -1.75 -14.47 -0.32
C PHE A 27 -2.90 -13.46 -0.13
N LEU A 28 -3.45 -12.92 -1.22
CA LEU A 28 -4.59 -12.00 -1.16
C LEU A 28 -5.85 -12.67 -0.61
N LYS A 29 -6.12 -13.93 -0.97
CA LYS A 29 -7.22 -14.73 -0.38
C LYS A 29 -7.02 -14.92 1.12
N LEU A 30 -5.80 -15.25 1.56
CA LEU A 30 -5.49 -15.38 2.97
C LEU A 30 -5.70 -14.05 3.72
N VAL A 31 -5.23 -12.94 3.15
CA VAL A 31 -5.43 -11.59 3.72
C VAL A 31 -6.91 -11.27 3.84
N ALA A 32 -7.72 -11.57 2.81
CA ALA A 32 -9.16 -11.40 2.85
C ALA A 32 -9.83 -12.25 3.94
N ALA A 33 -9.45 -13.53 4.06
CA ALA A 33 -9.97 -14.44 5.07
C ALA A 33 -9.63 -14.00 6.50
N VAL A 34 -8.37 -13.61 6.75
CA VAL A 34 -7.90 -13.13 8.07
C VAL A 34 -8.58 -11.81 8.45
N ARG A 35 -8.82 -10.95 7.46
CA ARG A 35 -9.56 -9.70 7.66
C ARG A 35 -11.02 -9.96 8.00
N GLY A 36 -11.65 -10.95 7.35
CA GLY A 36 -13.07 -11.25 7.49
C GLY A 36 -13.93 -10.01 7.24
N ASN A 37 -14.93 -9.78 8.10
CA ASN A 37 -15.84 -8.64 8.03
C ASN A 37 -15.35 -7.42 8.83
N ARG A 38 -14.05 -7.33 9.14
CA ARG A 38 -13.55 -6.19 9.92
C ARG A 38 -13.61 -4.91 9.07
N PRO A 39 -14.20 -3.84 9.60
CA PRO A 39 -14.36 -2.59 8.88
C PRO A 39 -13.02 -1.92 8.57
N PHE A 40 -13.01 -1.06 7.55
CA PHE A 40 -11.80 -0.41 7.05
C PHE A 40 -11.68 1.02 7.58
N MET A 41 -10.59 1.33 8.29
CA MET A 41 -10.19 2.71 8.50
C MET A 41 -9.13 3.09 7.46
N PRO A 42 -9.43 4.00 6.52
CA PRO A 42 -8.46 4.39 5.51
C PRO A 42 -7.31 5.16 6.15
N LYS A 43 -6.08 4.78 5.81
CA LYS A 43 -4.86 5.50 6.24
C LYS A 43 -4.73 6.79 5.44
N GLY A 44 -4.48 7.91 6.12
CA GLY A 44 -4.28 9.21 5.47
C GLY A 44 -4.51 10.38 6.41
N VAL A 45 -4.25 11.59 5.91
CA VAL A 45 -4.60 12.85 6.58
C VAL A 45 -5.94 13.32 6.03
N TRP A 46 -6.94 13.40 6.90
CA TRP A 46 -8.30 13.82 6.56
C TRP A 46 -8.57 15.17 7.24
N ARG A 47 -9.10 16.13 6.48
CA ARG A 47 -9.38 17.47 6.99
C ARG A 47 -10.87 17.60 7.30
N PHE A 48 -11.17 17.87 8.56
CA PHE A 48 -12.52 18.14 9.05
C PHE A 48 -12.60 19.56 9.59
N LYS A 49 -13.79 20.16 9.52
CA LYS A 49 -14.04 21.50 10.06
C LYS A 49 -14.23 21.46 11.58
N THR A 50 -14.78 20.37 12.12
CA THR A 50 -14.99 20.17 13.55
C THR A 50 -14.65 18.74 13.99
N PHE A 51 -14.57 18.51 15.31
CA PHE A 51 -14.30 17.19 15.86
C PHE A 51 -15.48 16.23 15.70
N GLU A 52 -16.70 16.74 15.78
CA GLU A 52 -17.94 15.97 15.60
C GLU A 52 -18.04 15.42 14.19
N GLU A 53 -17.62 16.21 13.19
CA GLU A 53 -17.55 15.78 11.79
C GLU A 53 -16.55 14.62 11.63
N ALA A 54 -15.38 14.72 12.29
CA ALA A 54 -14.38 13.67 12.27
C ALA A 54 -14.88 12.38 12.93
N ASP A 55 -15.59 12.47 14.05
CA ASP A 55 -16.13 11.31 14.77
C ASP A 55 -17.27 10.63 14.01
N ALA A 56 -18.19 11.41 13.44
CA ALA A 56 -19.26 10.89 12.59
C ALA A 56 -18.70 10.15 11.37
N TRP A 57 -17.69 10.73 10.71
CA TRP A 57 -16.98 10.08 9.60
C TRP A 57 -16.28 8.79 10.05
N LYS A 58 -15.60 8.82 11.20
CA LYS A 58 -14.92 7.64 11.75
C LYS A 58 -15.90 6.52 12.06
N LEU A 59 -17.03 6.84 12.66
CA LEU A 59 -18.10 5.90 12.97
C LEU A 59 -18.65 5.27 11.68
N GLN A 60 -18.88 6.06 10.64
CA GLN A 60 -19.29 5.56 9.33
C GLN A 60 -18.26 4.58 8.75
N MET A 61 -16.97 4.86 8.85
CA MET A 61 -15.92 3.97 8.33
C MET A 61 -15.86 2.64 9.10
N ILE A 62 -16.03 2.66 10.42
CA ILE A 62 -16.00 1.44 11.25
C ILE A 62 -17.31 0.64 11.25
N THR A 63 -18.42 1.23 10.80
CA THR A 63 -19.73 0.56 10.77
C THR A 63 -20.23 0.23 9.37
N ARG A 64 -19.45 0.57 8.33
CA ARG A 64 -19.72 0.15 6.94
C ARG A 64 -19.88 -1.37 6.88
N ARG A 65 -21.12 -1.82 6.67
CA ARG A 65 -21.49 -3.20 6.37
C ARG A 65 -21.60 -3.39 4.87
#